data_AF-A0AA97B6V5-F1
#
_entry.id   AF-A0AA97B6V5-F1
#
_cell.length_a   1.000
_cell.length_b   1.000
_cell.length_c   1.000
_cell.angle_alpha   90.00
_cell.angle_beta   90.00
_cell.angle_gamma   90.00
#
_symmetry.space_group_name_H-M   'P 1'
#
loop_
_entity.id
_entity.type
_entity.pdbx_description
1 polymer ?
#
loop_
_entity_poly.entity_id
_entity_poly.type
_entity_poly.pdbx_seq_one_letter_code
_entity_poly.pdbx_strand_id
1 'polypeptide(L)'
;MRRVLVLLPLLALAGCKKDESPGAAKVTVDYSGFLPGCVQVNARDEGSGKELSTTVAGKGGPTGGSLTVAVIAPGGWGSTIQVEARAFEKTCDAASPVVTRSTSVTLTPGTPVPVALSLQATDADGDGYVSVLTGGTDCQDTNPNVHPGATELCNDVDDNCNGHSDTVELRLGQSCTEGEGCEGVRACGGNGEVLCNMPLAVYAYPDVDQDGHGDRNAAPVAFCAGIPQGYVTGPADDCNDNNASIRPGATELCNGVDDNCNDQIDETFTDLGTACTANAQCAGVYVCDASGIATTCRPRRRPLTGSWTATETTLVTARP
;
A
#
# COMPACT_ATOMS: atom_id res chain seq x y z
N MET A 1 7.91 17.65 -59.03
CA MET A 1 7.07 17.57 -60.25
C MET A 1 6.04 16.47 -60.05
N ARG A 2 4.77 16.81 -59.78
CA ARG A 2 3.65 15.86 -59.78
C ARG A 2 2.58 16.42 -60.71
N ARG A 3 2.26 15.65 -61.75
CA ARG A 3 1.40 16.03 -62.87
C ARG A 3 -0.05 16.10 -62.41
N VAL A 4 -0.69 17.22 -62.68
CA VAL A 4 -2.14 17.44 -62.58
C VAL A 4 -2.79 16.74 -63.78
N LEU A 5 -3.64 15.75 -63.54
CA LEU A 5 -4.54 15.18 -64.55
C LEU A 5 -5.95 15.66 -64.23
N VAL A 6 -6.47 16.55 -65.07
CA VAL A 6 -7.86 17.03 -65.03
C VAL A 6 -8.73 15.98 -65.71
N LEU A 7 -9.59 15.32 -64.95
CA LEU A 7 -10.67 14.45 -65.45
C LEU A 7 -12.00 15.18 -65.23
N LEU A 8 -12.65 15.56 -66.34
CA LEU A 8 -14.02 16.06 -66.35
C LEU A 8 -14.98 14.98 -65.83
N PRO A 9 -15.98 15.32 -64.99
CA PRO A 9 -17.08 14.42 -64.72
C PRO A 9 -18.17 14.59 -65.80
N LEU A 10 -18.50 13.47 -66.46
CA LEU A 10 -19.76 13.33 -67.19
C LEU A 10 -20.93 13.53 -66.20
N LEU A 11 -21.74 14.55 -66.42
CA LEU A 11 -23.04 14.71 -65.77
C LEU A 11 -24.00 13.62 -66.28
N ALA A 12 -24.16 12.55 -65.50
CA ALA A 12 -25.30 11.65 -65.65
C ALA A 12 -26.51 12.27 -64.92
N LEU A 13 -27.44 12.83 -65.68
CA LEU A 13 -28.77 13.23 -65.22
C LEU A 13 -29.56 11.96 -64.87
N ALA A 14 -29.37 11.45 -63.65
CA ALA A 14 -30.32 10.52 -63.05
C ALA A 14 -31.60 11.31 -62.73
N GLY A 15 -32.71 10.89 -63.33
CA GLY A 15 -34.02 11.47 -63.06
C GLY A 15 -34.33 11.42 -61.57
N CYS A 16 -34.53 12.59 -60.96
CA CYS A 16 -35.07 12.68 -59.62
C CYS A 16 -36.47 12.05 -59.66
N LYS A 17 -36.62 10.87 -59.04
CA LYS A 17 -37.93 10.50 -58.47
C LYS A 17 -38.38 11.71 -57.66
N LYS A 18 -39.67 12.07 -57.72
CA LYS A 18 -40.24 12.97 -56.72
C LYS A 18 -40.00 12.29 -55.38
N ASP A 19 -38.92 12.67 -54.71
CA ASP A 19 -38.65 12.28 -53.34
C ASP A 19 -39.78 12.93 -52.56
N GLU A 20 -40.81 12.13 -52.23
CA GLU A 20 -41.77 12.51 -51.22
C GLU A 20 -40.95 12.94 -50.01
N SER A 21 -41.08 14.22 -49.62
CA SER A 21 -40.28 14.76 -48.52
C SER A 21 -40.47 13.85 -47.31
N PRO A 22 -39.39 13.25 -46.77
CA PRO A 22 -39.51 12.25 -45.73
C PRO A 22 -40.28 12.83 -44.56
N GLY A 23 -41.19 12.03 -43.99
CA GLY A 23 -41.85 12.39 -42.75
C GLY A 23 -40.80 12.64 -41.67
N ALA A 24 -40.94 13.73 -40.91
CA ALA A 24 -39.98 14.09 -39.88
C ALA A 24 -40.68 14.41 -38.55
N ALA A 25 -40.02 14.10 -37.45
CA ALA A 25 -40.41 14.50 -36.12
C ALA A 25 -39.35 15.41 -35.50
N LYS A 26 -39.79 16.52 -34.91
CA LYS A 26 -38.95 17.39 -34.08
C LYS A 26 -39.14 16.96 -32.63
N VAL A 27 -38.23 16.12 -32.14
CA VAL A 27 -38.30 15.52 -30.81
C VAL A 27 -37.61 16.44 -29.82
N THR A 28 -38.36 16.94 -28.85
CA THR A 28 -37.85 17.69 -27.69
C THR A 28 -37.86 16.75 -26.50
N VAL A 29 -36.71 16.59 -25.86
CA VAL A 29 -36.54 15.75 -24.67
C VAL A 29 -36.19 16.67 -23.52
N ASP A 30 -37.10 16.76 -22.56
CA ASP A 30 -36.93 17.52 -21.32
C ASP A 30 -36.60 16.54 -20.20
N TYR A 31 -35.58 16.84 -19.41
CA TYR A 31 -35.22 16.07 -18.21
C TYR A 31 -35.14 16.98 -16.99
N SER A 32 -35.61 16.47 -15.85
CA SER A 32 -35.62 17.18 -14.58
C SER A 32 -35.08 16.30 -13.46
N GLY A 33 -34.34 16.91 -12.54
CA GLY A 33 -33.80 16.29 -11.33
C GLY A 33 -32.45 15.58 -11.52
N PHE A 34 -31.92 15.50 -12.74
CA PHE A 34 -30.56 15.05 -13.04
C PHE A 34 -30.11 15.54 -14.43
N LEU A 35 -28.80 15.56 -14.69
CA LEU A 35 -28.22 15.79 -16.00
C LEU A 35 -27.74 14.45 -16.62
N PRO A 36 -28.40 13.92 -17.67
CA PRO A 36 -27.91 12.71 -18.32
C PRO A 36 -26.53 12.93 -18.96
N GLY A 37 -25.57 12.04 -18.73
CA GLY A 37 -24.34 11.99 -19.52
C GLY A 37 -24.62 11.66 -20.98
N CYS A 38 -25.67 10.85 -21.24
CA CYS A 38 -26.10 10.51 -22.59
C CYS A 38 -27.62 10.36 -22.71
N VAL A 39 -28.16 10.81 -23.85
CA VAL A 39 -29.55 10.63 -24.25
C VAL A 39 -29.58 9.91 -25.60
N GLN A 40 -30.28 8.78 -25.65
CA GLN A 40 -30.54 8.04 -26.89
C GLN A 40 -31.97 8.30 -27.34
N VAL A 41 -32.14 8.77 -28.58
CA VAL A 41 -33.44 8.92 -29.23
C VAL A 41 -33.58 7.83 -30.29
N ASN A 42 -34.53 6.93 -30.08
CA ASN A 42 -34.87 5.84 -30.98
C ASN A 42 -36.17 6.17 -31.70
N ALA A 43 -36.23 5.82 -32.98
CA ALA A 43 -37.44 5.81 -33.77
C ALA A 43 -37.62 4.42 -34.35
N ARG A 44 -38.84 3.89 -34.29
CA ARG A 44 -39.21 2.58 -34.82
C ARG A 44 -40.42 2.72 -35.73
N ASP A 45 -40.32 2.21 -36.95
CA ASP A 45 -41.45 2.12 -37.85
C ASP A 45 -42.46 1.08 -37.33
N GLU A 46 -43.73 1.45 -37.13
CA GLU A 46 -44.70 0.52 -36.57
C GLU A 46 -45.06 -0.63 -37.52
N GLY A 47 -45.01 -0.37 -38.84
CA GLY A 47 -45.34 -1.37 -39.86
C GLY A 47 -44.23 -2.40 -40.08
N SER A 48 -43.00 -1.95 -40.32
CA SER A 48 -41.86 -2.80 -40.65
C SER A 48 -41.00 -3.20 -39.44
N GLY A 49 -41.13 -2.49 -38.32
CA GLY A 49 -40.30 -2.70 -37.13
C GLY A 49 -38.84 -2.25 -37.29
N LYS A 50 -38.47 -1.59 -38.40
CA LYS A 50 -37.13 -1.04 -38.60
C LYS A 50 -36.89 0.12 -37.65
N GLU A 51 -35.64 0.26 -37.20
CA GLU A 51 -35.24 1.25 -36.20
C GLU A 51 -34.17 2.20 -36.72
N LEU A 52 -34.17 3.41 -36.16
CA LEU A 52 -33.15 4.43 -36.31
C LEU A 52 -32.84 4.97 -34.92
N SER A 53 -31.56 5.08 -34.58
CA SER A 53 -31.10 5.58 -33.28
C SER A 53 -30.15 6.76 -33.46
N THR A 54 -30.19 7.71 -32.55
CA THR A 54 -29.23 8.81 -32.44
C THR A 54 -28.92 9.05 -30.98
N THR A 55 -27.65 9.21 -30.66
CA THR A 55 -27.17 9.54 -29.32
C THR A 55 -26.69 10.98 -29.26
N VAL A 56 -26.98 11.66 -28.15
CA VAL A 56 -26.56 13.03 -27.91
C VAL A 56 -26.19 13.15 -26.44
N ALA A 57 -25.12 13.87 -26.13
CA ALA A 57 -24.82 14.23 -24.74
C ALA A 57 -25.95 15.08 -24.14
N GLY A 58 -26.27 14.89 -22.87
CA GLY A 58 -27.21 15.76 -22.17
C GLY A 58 -26.73 17.21 -22.17
N LYS A 59 -27.70 18.13 -22.18
CA LYS A 59 -27.49 19.59 -22.18
C LYS A 59 -28.27 20.23 -21.03
N GLY A 60 -27.62 21.06 -20.24
CA GLY A 60 -28.27 21.73 -19.11
C GLY A 60 -27.35 21.87 -17.92
N GLY A 61 -27.94 21.94 -16.73
CA GLY A 61 -27.23 21.92 -15.45
C GLY A 61 -27.58 20.67 -14.65
N PRO A 62 -27.02 20.52 -13.44
CA PRO A 62 -27.19 19.33 -12.60
C PRO A 62 -28.64 18.94 -12.36
N THR A 63 -29.54 19.91 -12.19
CA THR A 63 -30.97 19.67 -11.92
C THR A 63 -31.81 19.41 -13.17
N GLY A 64 -31.21 19.33 -14.36
CA GLY A 64 -31.90 19.04 -15.60
C GLY A 64 -31.64 20.01 -16.75
N GLY A 65 -32.43 19.85 -17.81
CA GLY A 65 -32.29 20.60 -19.05
C GLY A 65 -33.17 20.07 -20.17
N SER A 66 -32.83 20.46 -21.39
CA SER A 66 -33.61 20.10 -22.57
C SER A 66 -32.73 20.03 -23.81
N LEU A 67 -33.05 19.12 -24.72
CA LEU A 67 -32.43 19.02 -26.03
C LEU A 67 -33.47 18.74 -27.12
N THR A 68 -33.15 19.10 -28.35
CA THR A 68 -33.99 18.82 -29.52
C THR A 68 -33.23 18.03 -30.55
N VAL A 69 -33.83 16.94 -31.03
CA VAL A 69 -33.30 16.06 -32.08
C VAL A 69 -34.30 16.01 -33.23
N ALA A 70 -33.79 16.11 -34.46
CA ALA A 70 -34.59 15.87 -35.65
C ALA A 70 -34.53 14.38 -35.99
N VAL A 71 -35.69 13.73 -36.04
CA VAL A 71 -35.84 12.36 -36.54
C VAL A 71 -36.42 12.43 -37.93
N ILE A 72 -35.68 11.98 -38.93
CA ILE A 72 -36.13 11.94 -40.34
C ILE A 72 -36.36 10.47 -40.69
N ALA A 73 -37.60 10.10 -41.01
CA ALA A 73 -37.93 8.73 -41.35
C ALA A 73 -37.21 8.31 -42.63
N PRO A 74 -36.44 7.21 -42.62
CA PRO A 74 -35.83 6.66 -43.82
C PRO A 74 -36.86 6.30 -44.90
N GLY A 75 -36.43 6.31 -46.16
CA GLY A 75 -37.27 5.89 -47.28
C GLY A 75 -37.83 4.48 -47.08
N GLY A 76 -39.14 4.32 -47.28
CA GLY A 76 -39.86 3.04 -47.14
C GLY A 76 -40.41 2.74 -45.76
N TRP A 77 -40.32 3.68 -44.81
CA TRP A 77 -41.09 3.62 -43.55
C TRP A 77 -42.54 4.03 -43.78
N GLY A 78 -43.45 3.56 -42.92
CA GLY A 78 -44.84 3.99 -42.89
C GLY A 78 -44.99 5.41 -42.32
N SER A 79 -46.23 5.89 -42.26
CA SER A 79 -46.55 7.20 -41.68
C SER A 79 -46.58 7.21 -40.16
N THR A 80 -46.65 6.06 -39.50
CA THR A 80 -46.68 5.98 -38.03
C THR A 80 -45.38 5.39 -37.51
N ILE A 81 -44.72 6.15 -36.63
CA ILE A 81 -43.50 5.73 -35.96
C ILE A 81 -43.70 5.81 -34.45
N GLN A 82 -43.04 4.92 -33.71
CA GLN A 82 -42.83 5.07 -32.28
C GLN A 82 -41.52 5.83 -32.04
N VAL A 83 -41.57 6.91 -31.28
CA VAL A 83 -40.39 7.65 -30.84
C VAL A 83 -40.17 7.36 -29.36
N GLU A 84 -38.93 7.05 -29.00
CA GLU A 84 -38.51 6.74 -27.64
C GLU A 84 -37.27 7.55 -27.28
N ALA A 85 -37.25 8.11 -26.08
CA ALA A 85 -36.09 8.73 -25.48
C ALA A 85 -35.66 7.93 -24.25
N ARG A 86 -34.37 7.64 -24.17
CA ARG A 86 -33.70 6.97 -23.04
C ARG A 86 -32.60 7.87 -22.51
N ALA A 87 -32.52 8.02 -21.20
CA ALA A 87 -31.44 8.76 -20.55
C ALA A 87 -30.55 7.83 -19.72
N PHE A 88 -29.25 8.11 -19.72
CA PHE A 88 -28.21 7.33 -19.05
C PHE A 88 -27.31 8.26 -18.22
N GLU A 89 -26.81 7.77 -17.09
CA GLU A 89 -25.97 8.55 -16.15
C GLU A 89 -24.68 9.01 -16.81
N LYS A 90 -23.91 8.08 -17.40
CA LYS A 90 -22.60 8.39 -18.01
C LYS A 90 -22.57 8.18 -19.52
N THR A 91 -22.86 6.97 -20.01
CA THR A 91 -22.73 6.61 -21.45
C THR A 91 -23.97 5.88 -21.96
N CYS A 92 -24.27 6.00 -23.27
CA CYS A 92 -25.42 5.33 -23.90
C CYS A 92 -25.22 3.81 -24.10
N ASP A 93 -24.02 3.28 -23.85
CA ASP A 93 -23.71 1.86 -23.98
C ASP A 93 -23.96 1.10 -22.66
N ALA A 94 -24.36 1.81 -21.60
CA ALA A 94 -24.72 1.20 -20.33
C ALA A 94 -25.90 0.22 -20.48
N ALA A 95 -25.90 -0.85 -19.68
CA ALA A 95 -26.83 -1.96 -19.81
C ALA A 95 -28.30 -1.55 -19.62
N SER A 96 -28.57 -0.50 -18.86
CA SER A 96 -29.93 -0.01 -18.60
C SER A 96 -29.96 1.52 -18.55
N PRO A 97 -30.96 2.15 -19.17
CA PRO A 97 -31.21 3.57 -19.00
C PRO A 97 -31.84 3.83 -17.63
N VAL A 98 -31.58 5.03 -17.08
CA VAL A 98 -32.21 5.54 -15.86
C VAL A 98 -33.71 5.66 -16.05
N VAL A 99 -34.12 6.25 -17.16
CA VAL A 99 -35.51 6.55 -17.46
C VAL A 99 -35.74 6.48 -18.96
N THR A 100 -36.87 5.89 -19.33
CA THR A 100 -37.31 5.73 -20.72
C THR A 100 -38.73 6.27 -20.89
N ARG A 101 -38.98 7.01 -21.97
CA ARG A 101 -40.32 7.47 -22.34
C ARG A 101 -40.51 7.32 -23.84
N SER A 102 -41.67 6.86 -24.27
CA SER A 102 -42.02 6.73 -25.68
C SER A 102 -43.43 7.21 -25.99
N THR A 103 -43.66 7.54 -27.26
CA THR A 103 -44.96 7.89 -27.82
C THR A 103 -45.02 7.51 -29.30
N SER A 104 -46.20 7.12 -29.79
CA SER A 104 -46.44 6.98 -31.22
C SER A 104 -46.79 8.34 -31.83
N VAL A 105 -46.31 8.59 -33.05
CA VAL A 105 -46.56 9.81 -33.80
C VAL A 105 -46.83 9.49 -35.27
N THR A 106 -47.84 10.14 -35.84
CA THR A 106 -48.13 10.08 -37.27
C THR A 106 -47.43 11.24 -37.98
N LEU A 107 -46.48 10.91 -38.85
CA LEU A 107 -45.68 11.85 -39.62
C LEU A 107 -46.49 12.41 -40.78
N THR A 108 -46.31 13.71 -41.03
CA THR A 108 -46.87 14.40 -42.19
C THR A 108 -45.74 14.76 -43.15
N PRO A 109 -45.75 14.29 -44.42
CA PRO A 109 -44.72 14.62 -45.39
C PRO A 109 -44.52 16.14 -45.54
N GLY A 110 -43.27 16.58 -45.49
CA GLY A 110 -42.90 18.00 -45.64
C GLY A 110 -43.15 18.92 -44.43
N THR A 111 -43.77 18.44 -43.34
CA THR A 111 -43.97 19.22 -42.10
C THR A 111 -43.48 18.44 -40.88
N PRO A 112 -42.41 18.88 -40.20
CA PRO A 112 -41.94 18.21 -38.99
C PRO A 112 -43.00 18.22 -37.88
N VAL A 113 -43.34 17.04 -37.37
CA VAL A 113 -44.31 16.90 -36.28
C VAL A 113 -43.62 17.11 -34.93
N PRO A 114 -44.08 18.03 -34.07
CA PRO A 114 -43.49 18.22 -32.76
C PRO A 114 -43.81 17.03 -31.84
N VAL A 115 -42.79 16.52 -31.16
CA VAL A 115 -42.91 15.47 -30.14
C VAL A 115 -42.20 15.98 -28.89
N ALA A 116 -42.85 15.90 -27.73
CA ALA A 116 -42.25 16.28 -26.44
C ALA A 116 -42.26 15.05 -25.52
N LEU A 117 -41.10 14.73 -24.96
CA LEU A 117 -40.91 13.62 -24.03
C LEU A 117 -40.28 14.15 -22.75
N SER A 118 -40.90 13.87 -21.60
CA SER A 118 -40.40 14.27 -20.29
C SER A 118 -39.86 13.08 -19.52
N LEU A 119 -38.60 13.21 -19.10
CA LEU A 119 -37.83 12.24 -18.34
C LEU A 119 -37.59 12.81 -16.93
N GLN A 120 -37.85 12.04 -15.88
CA GLN A 120 -37.68 12.50 -14.50
C GLN A 120 -36.91 11.47 -13.71
N ALA A 121 -35.86 11.90 -13.03
CA ALA A 121 -35.12 11.11 -12.07
C ALA A 121 -34.54 12.04 -10.99
N THR A 122 -33.80 11.53 -10.02
CA THR A 122 -33.26 12.32 -8.90
C THR A 122 -31.80 12.01 -8.66
N ASP A 123 -30.96 13.05 -8.73
CA ASP A 123 -29.55 13.12 -8.35
C ASP A 123 -29.47 14.22 -7.28
N ALA A 124 -29.67 13.86 -6.02
CA ALA A 124 -29.90 14.85 -4.95
C ALA A 124 -28.61 15.38 -4.32
N ASP A 125 -27.49 14.66 -4.41
CA ASP A 125 -26.17 15.14 -3.97
C ASP A 125 -25.27 15.68 -5.09
N GLY A 126 -25.63 15.45 -6.35
CA GLY A 126 -25.00 16.06 -7.51
C GLY A 126 -23.71 15.39 -7.97
N ASP A 127 -23.47 14.12 -7.63
CA ASP A 127 -22.31 13.37 -8.11
C ASP A 127 -22.48 12.83 -9.55
N GLY A 128 -23.67 13.04 -10.12
CA GLY A 128 -24.02 12.66 -11.48
C GLY A 128 -24.38 11.18 -11.64
N TYR A 129 -24.64 10.48 -10.54
CA TYR A 129 -25.40 9.25 -10.49
C TYR A 129 -26.81 9.55 -9.96
N VAL A 130 -27.75 8.67 -10.25
CA VAL A 130 -29.16 8.88 -9.95
C VAL A 130 -29.58 7.86 -8.91
N SER A 131 -30.42 8.26 -7.96
CA SER A 131 -31.01 7.36 -6.97
C SER A 131 -31.57 6.08 -7.58
N VAL A 132 -31.26 4.95 -6.96
CA VAL A 132 -31.91 3.65 -7.22
C VAL A 132 -33.44 3.72 -7.13
N LEU A 133 -33.99 4.64 -6.32
CA LEU A 133 -35.45 4.82 -6.18
C LEU A 133 -36.09 5.43 -7.43
N THR A 134 -35.31 6.11 -8.27
CA THR A 134 -35.76 6.71 -9.53
C THR A 134 -35.17 6.06 -10.77
N GLY A 135 -34.57 4.88 -10.62
CA GLY A 135 -34.10 4.02 -11.71
C GLY A 135 -32.61 4.15 -12.03
N GLY A 136 -31.84 4.94 -11.28
CA GLY A 136 -30.39 5.02 -11.41
C GLY A 136 -29.65 3.96 -10.59
N THR A 137 -28.37 4.19 -10.36
CA THR A 137 -27.47 3.24 -9.71
C THR A 137 -26.89 3.71 -8.37
N ASP A 138 -27.23 4.91 -7.93
CA ASP A 138 -26.79 5.45 -6.64
C ASP A 138 -27.59 4.88 -5.46
N CYS A 139 -26.87 4.18 -4.58
CA CYS A 139 -27.39 3.53 -3.38
C CYS A 139 -27.57 4.49 -2.19
N GLN A 140 -26.92 5.66 -2.18
CA GLN A 140 -27.12 6.72 -1.19
C GLN A 140 -27.05 8.14 -1.80
N ASP A 141 -28.13 8.51 -2.50
CA ASP A 141 -28.39 9.80 -3.19
C ASP A 141 -28.43 11.06 -2.29
N THR A 142 -27.78 11.04 -1.14
CA THR A 142 -27.61 12.20 -0.25
C THR A 142 -26.14 12.41 0.14
N ASN A 143 -25.24 11.57 -0.36
CA ASN A 143 -23.82 11.59 -0.06
C ASN A 143 -23.01 11.43 -1.36
N PRO A 144 -22.39 12.50 -1.89
CA PRO A 144 -21.74 12.50 -3.20
C PRO A 144 -20.44 11.70 -3.26
N ASN A 145 -20.07 11.01 -2.18
CA ASN A 145 -18.94 10.07 -2.15
C ASN A 145 -19.40 8.61 -2.24
N VAL A 146 -20.71 8.35 -2.22
CA VAL A 146 -21.29 7.01 -2.28
C VAL A 146 -21.98 6.86 -3.63
N HIS A 147 -21.30 6.22 -4.57
CA HIS A 147 -21.80 6.05 -5.93
C HIS A 147 -21.07 4.94 -6.67
N PRO A 148 -21.62 4.41 -7.77
CA PRO A 148 -20.95 3.41 -8.59
C PRO A 148 -19.49 3.75 -8.92
N GLY A 149 -18.59 2.84 -8.58
CA GLY A 149 -17.16 2.97 -8.84
C GLY A 149 -16.43 3.99 -7.96
N ALA A 150 -17.04 4.46 -6.86
CA ALA A 150 -16.30 5.15 -5.81
C ALA A 150 -15.22 4.23 -5.19
N THR A 151 -14.32 4.82 -4.41
CA THR A 151 -13.33 4.04 -3.65
C THR A 151 -13.96 3.58 -2.35
N GLU A 152 -13.94 2.28 -2.10
CA GLU A 152 -14.43 1.69 -0.85
C GLU A 152 -13.59 2.18 0.34
N LEU A 153 -14.26 2.72 1.36
CA LEU A 153 -13.67 3.11 2.64
C LEU A 153 -14.09 2.10 3.71
N CYS A 154 -13.33 2.03 4.80
CA CYS A 154 -13.83 1.28 5.95
C CYS A 154 -14.73 2.15 6.83
N ASN A 155 -16.03 2.16 6.52
CA ASN A 155 -17.06 2.95 7.20
C ASN A 155 -18.40 2.20 7.33
N ASP A 156 -18.42 0.89 7.06
CA ASP A 156 -19.60 0.01 6.99
C ASP A 156 -20.65 0.46 5.96
N VAL A 157 -20.22 1.21 4.94
CA VAL A 157 -21.03 1.67 3.83
C VAL A 157 -20.48 1.10 2.53
N ASP A 158 -21.35 0.53 1.71
CA ASP A 158 -21.06 0.19 0.31
C ASP A 158 -20.89 1.50 -0.48
N ASP A 159 -19.69 2.08 -0.42
CA ASP A 159 -19.41 3.39 -1.02
C ASP A 159 -19.48 3.31 -2.54
N ASN A 160 -19.15 2.16 -3.12
CA ASN A 160 -19.10 2.00 -4.56
C ASN A 160 -20.37 1.37 -5.18
N CYS A 161 -21.42 1.17 -4.38
CA CYS A 161 -22.72 0.62 -4.75
C CYS A 161 -22.66 -0.72 -5.51
N ASN A 162 -21.69 -1.60 -5.20
CA ASN A 162 -21.54 -2.90 -5.86
C ASN A 162 -22.26 -4.04 -5.13
N GLY A 163 -22.84 -3.78 -3.95
CA GLY A 163 -23.56 -4.74 -3.13
C GLY A 163 -22.66 -5.60 -2.24
N HIS A 164 -21.38 -5.26 -2.11
CA HIS A 164 -20.45 -5.89 -1.18
C HIS A 164 -20.27 -5.03 0.07
N SER A 165 -20.00 -5.69 1.19
CA SER A 165 -19.58 -5.01 2.42
C SER A 165 -18.06 -4.85 2.44
N ASP A 166 -17.59 -3.89 3.21
CA ASP A 166 -16.17 -3.61 3.50
C ASP A 166 -15.37 -4.88 3.82
N THR A 167 -15.96 -5.80 4.61
CA THR A 167 -15.26 -7.04 5.02
C THR A 167 -14.81 -7.90 3.84
N VAL A 168 -15.59 -7.91 2.76
CA VAL A 168 -15.31 -8.69 1.55
C VAL A 168 -14.34 -7.93 0.65
N GLU A 169 -14.62 -6.66 0.38
CA GLU A 169 -13.88 -5.87 -0.60
C GLU A 169 -12.51 -5.42 -0.05
N LEU A 170 -12.50 -4.92 1.18
CA LEU A 170 -11.28 -4.48 1.87
C LEU A 170 -10.53 -5.64 2.54
N ARG A 171 -11.05 -6.87 2.44
CA ARG A 171 -10.40 -8.08 2.99
C ARG A 171 -10.15 -7.95 4.50
N LEU A 172 -11.08 -7.34 5.22
CA LEU A 172 -10.95 -7.18 6.67
C LEU A 172 -10.92 -8.56 7.34
N GLY A 173 -10.10 -8.70 8.37
CA GLY A 173 -9.91 -9.99 9.04
C GLY A 173 -8.89 -10.93 8.34
N GLN A 174 -8.42 -10.61 7.14
CA GLN A 174 -7.34 -11.39 6.52
C GLN A 174 -5.97 -11.02 7.10
N SER A 175 -5.02 -11.96 7.03
CA SER A 175 -3.66 -11.69 7.48
C SER A 175 -2.97 -10.65 6.60
N CYS A 176 -2.12 -9.87 7.24
CA CYS A 176 -1.28 -8.89 6.60
C CYS A 176 0.09 -8.88 7.29
N THR A 177 1.10 -8.33 6.60
CA THR A 177 2.45 -8.20 7.14
C THR A 177 2.99 -6.87 6.68
N GLU A 178 3.32 -6.00 7.63
CA GLU A 178 3.93 -4.69 7.40
C GLU A 178 5.09 -4.50 8.39
N GLY A 179 5.97 -3.52 8.14
CA GLY A 179 7.10 -3.23 9.04
C GLY A 179 8.11 -4.38 9.18
N GLU A 180 8.53 -4.66 10.42
CA GLU A 180 9.57 -5.64 10.82
C GLU A 180 9.19 -7.12 10.62
N GLY A 181 8.20 -7.40 9.75
CA GLY A 181 7.78 -8.76 9.43
C GLY A 181 6.77 -9.39 10.41
N CYS A 182 6.16 -8.58 11.29
CA CYS A 182 5.08 -9.08 12.16
C CYS A 182 3.82 -9.37 11.35
N GLU A 183 3.27 -10.57 11.52
CA GLU A 183 1.94 -10.88 11.00
C GLU A 183 0.88 -10.17 11.86
N GLY A 184 -0.05 -9.51 11.20
CA GLY A 184 -1.21 -8.87 11.79
C GLY A 184 -2.47 -9.20 11.01
N VAL A 185 -3.54 -8.48 11.31
CA VAL A 185 -4.84 -8.65 10.67
C VAL A 185 -5.31 -7.31 10.11
N ARG A 186 -5.81 -7.31 8.87
CA ARG A 186 -6.41 -6.12 8.26
C ARG A 186 -7.62 -5.67 9.08
N ALA A 187 -7.58 -4.43 9.52
CA ALA A 187 -8.61 -3.82 10.33
C ALA A 187 -8.81 -2.36 9.93
N CYS A 188 -9.88 -1.76 10.43
CA CYS A 188 -10.24 -0.40 10.09
C CYS A 188 -9.53 0.61 10.99
N GLY A 189 -8.97 1.63 10.36
CA GLY A 189 -8.40 2.80 11.01
C GLY A 189 -9.46 3.84 11.36
N GLY A 190 -9.06 4.83 12.16
CA GLY A 190 -9.96 5.89 12.60
C GLY A 190 -10.37 6.89 11.51
N ASN A 191 -9.76 6.83 10.33
CA ASN A 191 -9.97 7.72 9.18
C ASN A 191 -10.61 7.01 7.98
N GLY A 192 -11.15 5.80 8.15
CA GLY A 192 -11.70 4.99 7.06
C GLY A 192 -10.66 4.26 6.22
N GLU A 193 -9.38 4.30 6.61
CA GLU A 193 -8.30 3.54 5.97
C GLU A 193 -8.25 2.10 6.46
N VAL A 194 -7.76 1.19 5.63
CA VAL A 194 -7.41 -0.17 6.04
C VAL A 194 -5.99 -0.18 6.58
N LEU A 195 -5.83 -0.53 7.85
CA LEU A 195 -4.53 -0.71 8.49
C LEU A 195 -4.23 -2.18 8.77
N CYS A 196 -2.95 -2.53 8.80
CA CYS A 196 -2.52 -3.81 9.34
C CYS A 196 -2.38 -3.71 10.86
N ASN A 197 -3.37 -4.23 11.59
CA ASN A 197 -3.32 -4.26 13.04
C ASN A 197 -2.36 -5.38 13.50
N MET A 198 -1.13 -4.99 13.82
CA MET A 198 -0.03 -5.87 14.23
C MET A 198 0.32 -5.68 15.71
N PRO A 199 0.81 -6.72 16.40
CA PRO A 199 1.42 -6.53 17.71
C PRO A 199 2.69 -5.66 17.60
N LEU A 200 3.01 -4.93 18.68
CA LEU A 200 4.28 -4.23 18.82
C LEU A 200 5.42 -5.25 18.85
N ALA A 201 6.40 -5.09 17.98
CA ALA A 201 7.62 -5.89 18.02
C ALA A 201 8.39 -5.61 19.32
N VAL A 202 8.85 -6.67 19.97
CA VAL A 202 9.77 -6.61 21.11
C VAL A 202 11.17 -6.91 20.59
N TYR A 203 12.12 -6.05 20.93
CA TYR A 203 13.52 -6.22 20.58
C TYR A 203 14.25 -6.99 21.67
N ALA A 204 15.05 -7.97 21.28
CA ALA A 204 15.88 -8.75 22.17
C ALA A 204 17.26 -9.01 21.55
N TYR A 205 18.27 -9.19 22.40
CA TYR A 205 19.64 -9.48 22.03
C TYR A 205 19.93 -10.97 22.26
N PRO A 206 20.82 -11.60 21.48
CA PRO A 206 21.33 -12.94 21.79
C PRO A 206 21.88 -12.99 23.22
N ASP A 207 21.57 -14.07 23.92
CA ASP A 207 22.05 -14.42 25.27
C ASP A 207 22.41 -15.91 25.22
N VAL A 208 23.56 -16.20 24.61
CA VAL A 208 23.95 -17.57 24.22
C VAL A 208 24.32 -18.42 25.44
N ASP A 209 24.90 -17.81 26.47
CA ASP A 209 25.30 -18.48 27.70
C ASP A 209 24.27 -18.43 28.85
N GLN A 210 23.18 -17.67 28.67
CA GLN A 210 22.00 -17.62 29.52
C GLN A 210 22.26 -17.02 30.90
N ASP A 211 23.11 -16.01 30.99
CA ASP A 211 23.35 -15.28 32.22
C ASP A 211 22.43 -14.06 32.44
N GLY A 212 21.61 -13.74 31.42
CA GLY A 212 20.64 -12.66 31.43
C GLY A 212 21.13 -11.33 30.86
N HIS A 213 22.34 -11.29 30.30
CA HIS A 213 22.88 -10.15 29.57
C HIS A 213 22.93 -10.44 28.07
N GLY A 214 22.72 -9.41 27.26
CA GLY A 214 22.73 -9.55 25.80
C GLY A 214 24.10 -9.26 25.20
N ASP A 215 24.49 -9.96 24.13
CA ASP A 215 25.73 -9.69 23.40
C ASP A 215 25.84 -8.20 23.02
N ARG A 216 26.81 -7.50 23.61
CA ARG A 216 27.03 -6.07 23.38
C ARG A 216 27.42 -5.73 21.93
N ASN A 217 27.86 -6.72 21.15
CA ASN A 217 28.27 -6.55 19.76
C ASN A 217 27.18 -6.94 18.76
N ALA A 218 26.06 -7.52 19.22
CA ALA A 218 24.96 -7.91 18.38
C ALA A 218 23.95 -6.76 18.18
N ALA A 219 23.37 -6.68 16.98
CA ALA A 219 22.17 -5.88 16.77
C ALA A 219 20.96 -6.60 17.39
N PRO A 220 19.98 -5.87 17.94
CA PRO A 220 18.77 -6.50 18.46
C PRO A 220 17.95 -7.12 17.33
N VAL A 221 17.30 -8.23 17.63
CA VAL A 221 16.36 -8.92 16.73
C VAL A 221 14.94 -8.61 17.18
N ALA A 222 14.07 -8.29 16.21
CA ALA A 222 12.66 -8.03 16.46
C ALA A 222 11.88 -9.35 16.55
N PHE A 223 11.05 -9.49 17.58
CA PHE A 223 10.15 -10.62 17.78
C PHE A 223 8.72 -10.15 17.99
N CYS A 224 7.79 -10.80 17.29
CA CYS A 224 6.36 -10.46 17.33
C CYS A 224 5.55 -11.40 18.24
N ALA A 225 6.12 -12.55 18.62
CA ALA A 225 5.45 -13.62 19.35
C ALA A 225 6.33 -14.16 20.49
N GLY A 226 6.52 -13.34 21.52
CA GLY A 226 7.37 -13.68 22.67
C GLY A 226 8.86 -13.76 22.31
N ILE A 227 9.70 -13.80 23.33
CA ILE A 227 11.16 -13.91 23.17
C ILE A 227 11.55 -15.38 23.34
N PRO A 228 12.22 -16.01 22.35
CA PRO A 228 12.68 -17.39 22.47
C PRO A 228 13.83 -17.50 23.47
N GLN A 229 14.08 -18.72 23.98
CA GLN A 229 15.29 -19.00 24.78
C GLN A 229 16.55 -18.71 23.96
N GLY A 230 17.59 -18.19 24.63
CA GLY A 230 18.83 -17.74 23.99
C GLY A 230 18.77 -16.27 23.54
N TYR A 231 17.75 -15.54 23.96
CA TYR A 231 17.63 -14.10 23.78
C TYR A 231 17.13 -13.44 25.07
N VAL A 232 17.55 -12.20 25.30
CA VAL A 232 17.12 -11.40 26.44
C VAL A 232 16.71 -9.99 26.00
N THR A 233 15.72 -9.41 26.67
CA THR A 233 15.26 -8.02 26.45
C THR A 233 16.11 -6.99 27.19
N GLY A 234 17.05 -7.48 28.00
CA GLY A 234 17.99 -6.68 28.78
C GLY A 234 18.95 -5.88 27.90
N PRO A 235 19.77 -5.02 28.51
CA PRO A 235 20.79 -4.28 27.79
C PRO A 235 21.74 -5.23 27.05
N ALA A 236 22.27 -4.75 25.94
CA ALA A 236 23.36 -5.39 25.20
C ALA A 236 24.69 -4.95 25.82
N ASP A 237 25.01 -5.54 26.96
CA ASP A 237 26.17 -5.16 27.78
C ASP A 237 27.11 -6.35 28.10
N ASP A 238 26.81 -7.55 27.59
CA ASP A 238 27.70 -8.69 27.71
C ASP A 238 28.90 -8.58 26.77
N CYS A 239 30.10 -8.53 27.33
CA CYS A 239 31.35 -8.51 26.61
C CYS A 239 31.83 -9.89 26.13
N ASN A 240 31.27 -10.99 26.64
CA ASN A 240 31.52 -12.36 26.21
C ASN A 240 30.30 -13.28 26.38
N ASP A 241 29.37 -13.21 25.42
CA ASP A 241 28.14 -14.00 25.30
C ASP A 241 28.33 -15.54 25.19
N ASN A 242 29.56 -16.05 25.30
CA ASN A 242 29.83 -17.50 25.34
C ASN A 242 30.31 -17.98 26.71
N ASN A 243 30.32 -17.12 27.73
CA ASN A 243 30.75 -17.45 29.06
C ASN A 243 29.98 -16.66 30.14
N ALA A 244 28.98 -17.33 30.73
CA ALA A 244 28.11 -16.82 31.79
C ALA A 244 28.81 -16.37 33.09
N SER A 245 30.14 -16.45 33.18
CA SER A 245 30.94 -15.88 34.27
C SER A 245 31.54 -14.51 33.95
N ILE A 246 31.55 -14.12 32.68
CA ILE A 246 32.05 -12.83 32.19
C ILE A 246 30.83 -12.00 31.78
N ARG A 247 30.42 -11.05 32.63
CA ARG A 247 29.22 -10.25 32.42
C ARG A 247 29.23 -8.99 33.29
N PRO A 248 28.40 -7.99 32.99
CA PRO A 248 28.25 -6.79 33.81
C PRO A 248 28.14 -7.06 35.31
N GLY A 249 29.10 -6.53 36.07
CA GLY A 249 29.12 -6.64 37.53
C GLY A 249 29.53 -8.02 38.07
N ALA A 250 30.10 -8.90 37.24
CA ALA A 250 30.79 -10.09 37.71
C ALA A 250 31.98 -9.72 38.63
N THR A 251 32.52 -10.73 39.32
CA THR A 251 33.73 -10.53 40.13
C THR A 251 34.95 -10.66 39.26
N GLU A 252 35.79 -9.62 39.23
CA GLU A 252 37.10 -9.65 38.56
C GLU A 252 37.99 -10.76 39.11
N LEU A 253 38.56 -11.54 38.20
CA LEU A 253 39.67 -12.44 38.46
C LEU A 253 40.93 -11.79 37.89
N CYS A 254 42.09 -12.09 38.48
CA CYS A 254 43.38 -11.68 37.92
C CYS A 254 43.76 -12.69 36.83
N ASN A 255 43.09 -12.62 35.68
CA ASN A 255 43.25 -13.56 34.57
C ASN A 255 43.60 -12.85 33.25
N GLY A 256 43.68 -11.52 33.24
CA GLY A 256 43.93 -10.71 32.06
C GLY A 256 42.71 -10.53 31.16
N VAL A 257 41.51 -10.77 31.68
CA VAL A 257 40.20 -10.59 31.03
C VAL A 257 39.42 -9.55 31.84
N ASP A 258 38.57 -8.78 31.16
CA ASP A 258 37.54 -7.95 31.78
C ASP A 258 36.36 -8.87 32.12
N ASP A 259 36.31 -9.40 33.34
CA ASP A 259 35.26 -10.35 33.72
C ASP A 259 33.93 -9.63 33.99
N ASN A 260 33.97 -8.37 34.41
CA ASN A 260 32.79 -7.62 34.82
C ASN A 260 32.25 -6.67 33.73
N CYS A 261 32.82 -6.71 32.53
CA CYS A 261 32.46 -5.96 31.34
C CYS A 261 32.42 -4.43 31.54
N ASN A 262 33.38 -3.87 32.28
CA ASN A 262 33.49 -2.41 32.49
C ASN A 262 34.58 -1.72 31.65
N ASP A 263 35.12 -2.44 30.67
CA ASP A 263 36.23 -2.06 29.78
C ASP A 263 37.57 -1.83 30.50
N GLN A 264 37.73 -2.41 31.70
CA GLN A 264 38.99 -2.49 32.45
C GLN A 264 39.34 -3.95 32.71
N ILE A 265 40.64 -4.24 32.83
CA ILE A 265 41.13 -5.61 33.01
C ILE A 265 41.79 -5.69 34.38
N ASP A 266 41.34 -6.65 35.20
CA ASP A 266 41.89 -6.97 36.52
C ASP A 266 41.95 -5.75 37.47
N GLU A 267 41.05 -4.77 37.35
CA GLU A 267 41.17 -3.46 38.02
C GLU A 267 40.98 -3.50 39.54
N THR A 268 40.34 -4.55 40.05
CA THR A 268 40.22 -4.77 41.49
C THR A 268 41.55 -5.17 42.14
N PHE A 269 42.53 -5.60 41.34
CA PHE A 269 43.88 -5.95 41.78
C PHE A 269 44.82 -4.75 41.71
N THR A 270 44.60 -3.76 42.59
CA THR A 270 45.30 -2.46 42.58
C THR A 270 46.85 -2.52 42.59
N ASP A 271 47.43 -3.62 43.09
CA ASP A 271 48.88 -3.82 43.10
C ASP A 271 49.42 -4.36 41.76
N LEU A 272 48.58 -4.85 40.85
CA LEU A 272 49.00 -5.46 39.58
C LEU A 272 49.85 -4.50 38.75
N GLY A 273 51.01 -4.98 38.27
CA GLY A 273 51.95 -4.17 37.51
C GLY A 273 52.79 -3.18 38.34
N THR A 274 52.49 -3.00 39.63
CA THR A 274 53.30 -2.17 40.54
C THR A 274 54.58 -2.89 40.99
N ALA A 275 55.56 -2.11 41.45
CA ALA A 275 56.83 -2.65 41.92
C ALA A 275 56.69 -3.33 43.30
N CYS A 276 57.38 -4.45 43.48
CA CYS A 276 57.34 -5.23 44.72
C CYS A 276 58.74 -5.72 45.13
N THR A 277 58.88 -6.19 46.38
CA THR A 277 60.11 -6.81 46.88
C THR A 277 59.80 -8.22 47.37
N ALA A 278 60.31 -9.24 46.68
CA ALA A 278 60.06 -10.65 47.05
C ALA A 278 60.81 -11.05 48.33
N ASN A 279 60.50 -12.23 48.90
CA ASN A 279 61.09 -12.79 50.14
C ASN A 279 62.63 -13.05 50.13
N ALA A 280 63.34 -12.55 49.11
CA ALA A 280 64.80 -12.53 49.01
C ALA A 280 65.35 -11.13 48.66
N GLN A 281 64.60 -10.05 48.93
CA GLN A 281 64.96 -8.65 48.62
C GLN A 281 65.17 -8.34 47.13
N CYS A 282 64.74 -9.23 46.24
CA CYS A 282 64.76 -8.98 44.81
C CYS A 282 63.62 -8.04 44.42
N ALA A 283 63.97 -6.96 43.73
CA ALA A 283 62.98 -6.12 43.06
C ALA A 283 62.21 -6.94 42.02
N GLY A 284 60.89 -6.81 42.05
CA GLY A 284 59.95 -7.53 41.21
C GLY A 284 58.80 -6.65 40.76
N VAL A 285 57.82 -7.29 40.12
CA VAL A 285 56.54 -6.69 39.76
C VAL A 285 55.44 -7.63 40.20
N TYR A 286 54.34 -7.10 40.76
CA TYR A 286 53.16 -7.91 41.05
C TYR A 286 52.53 -8.38 39.73
N VAL A 287 52.29 -9.69 39.66
CA VAL A 287 51.61 -10.35 38.55
C VAL A 287 50.49 -11.21 39.12
N CYS A 288 49.52 -11.59 38.30
CA CYS A 288 48.53 -12.58 38.70
C CYS A 288 49.22 -13.88 39.14
N ASP A 289 48.78 -14.41 40.28
CA ASP A 289 49.27 -15.69 40.75
C ASP A 289 48.62 -16.86 40.01
N ALA A 290 49.02 -18.09 40.33
CA ALA A 290 48.50 -19.28 39.65
C ALA A 290 47.02 -19.57 39.95
N SER A 291 46.44 -18.95 40.98
CA SER A 291 45.04 -19.12 41.35
C SER A 291 44.11 -18.17 40.59
N GLY A 292 44.65 -17.06 40.06
CA GLY A 292 43.86 -16.04 39.36
C GLY A 292 42.94 -15.24 40.28
N ILE A 293 43.06 -15.36 41.60
CA ILE A 293 42.27 -14.58 42.58
C ILE A 293 43.14 -13.67 43.45
N ALA A 294 44.44 -13.60 43.18
CA ALA A 294 45.38 -12.75 43.90
C ALA A 294 46.61 -12.44 43.05
N THR A 295 47.38 -11.44 43.48
CA THR A 295 48.67 -11.10 42.89
C THR A 295 49.83 -11.67 43.69
N THR A 296 50.90 -12.06 43.01
CA THR A 296 52.17 -12.49 43.62
C THR A 296 53.35 -11.69 43.07
N CYS A 297 54.35 -11.45 43.91
CA CYS A 297 55.54 -10.70 43.51
C CYS A 297 56.48 -11.57 42.66
N ARG A 298 56.55 -11.29 41.35
CA ARG A 298 57.48 -11.98 40.43
C ARG A 298 58.81 -11.24 40.39
N PRO A 299 59.92 -11.83 40.89
CA PRO A 299 61.22 -11.17 40.91
C PRO A 299 61.75 -10.98 39.48
N ARG A 300 62.34 -9.81 39.20
CA ARG A 300 63.07 -9.61 37.94
C ARG A 300 64.36 -10.43 38.00
N ARG A 301 64.53 -11.38 37.09
CA ARG A 301 65.83 -12.06 36.92
C ARG A 301 66.83 -11.00 36.46
N ARG A 302 67.77 -10.63 37.33
CA ARG A 302 68.92 -9.82 36.92
C ARG A 302 69.70 -10.66 35.91
N PRO A 303 70.01 -10.16 34.70
CA PRO A 303 71.01 -10.83 33.87
C PRO A 303 72.27 -10.93 34.71
N LEU A 304 72.78 -12.15 34.90
CA LEU A 304 74.05 -12.36 35.59
C LEU A 304 75.17 -11.84 34.67
N THR A 305 75.35 -10.54 34.57
CA THR A 305 76.58 -9.93 34.08
C THR A 305 77.60 -9.98 35.22
N GLY A 306 77.99 -11.18 35.61
CA GLY A 306 79.13 -11.43 36.50
C GLY A 306 80.20 -12.14 35.70
N SER A 307 81.22 -11.41 35.25
CA SER A 307 82.43 -12.00 34.68
C SER A 307 83.09 -12.88 35.73
N TRP A 308 83.07 -14.19 35.53
CA TRP A 308 83.93 -15.10 36.27
C TRP A 308 85.33 -15.02 35.67
N THR A 309 86.24 -14.26 36.28
CA THR A 309 87.68 -14.46 36.07
C THR A 309 88.09 -15.69 36.88
N ALA A 310 88.25 -16.83 36.22
CA ALA A 310 88.87 -18.00 36.81
C ALA A 310 90.34 -17.66 37.16
N THR A 311 90.70 -17.74 38.44
CA THR A 311 92.10 -17.70 38.87
C THR A 311 92.52 -19.13 39.18
N GLU A 312 93.54 -19.62 38.44
CA GLU A 312 94.20 -20.90 38.69
C GLU A 312 94.69 -20.99 40.14
N THR A 313 94.53 -22.15 40.77
CA THR A 313 95.29 -22.50 41.96
C THR A 313 95.79 -23.93 41.82
N THR A 314 97.09 -24.03 41.60
CA THR A 314 97.94 -25.22 41.59
C THR A 314 97.98 -25.88 42.97
N LEU A 315 97.87 -27.21 43.06
CA LEU A 315 98.26 -27.94 44.27
C LEU A 315 98.87 -29.31 43.93
N VAL A 316 100.20 -29.29 43.89
CA VAL A 316 101.22 -30.22 44.41
C VAL A 316 100.80 -31.68 44.70
N THR A 317 101.57 -32.58 44.09
CA THR A 317 101.63 -34.04 44.29
C THR A 317 102.30 -34.45 45.60
N ALA A 318 101.82 -35.53 46.22
CA ALA A 318 102.65 -36.44 47.02
C ALA A 318 102.06 -37.87 47.04
N ARG A 319 102.85 -38.83 46.52
CA ARG A 319 102.84 -40.26 46.86
C ARG A 319 104.15 -40.56 47.61
N PRO A 320 104.18 -41.58 48.46
CA PRO A 320 104.75 -42.86 48.03
C PRO A 320 103.69 -43.96 47.90
#